data_AF-A0A0R1XU09-F1
#
_entry.id   AF-A0A0R1XU09-F1
#
_cell.length_a   1.000
_cell.length_b   1.000
_cell.length_c   1.000
_cell.angle_alpha   90.00
_cell.angle_beta   90.00
_cell.angle_gamma   90.00
#
_symmetry.space_group_name_H-M   'P 1'
#
loop_
_entity.id
_entity.type
_entity.pdbx_description
1 polymer ?
#
loop_
_entity_poly.entity_id
_entity_poly.type
_entity_poly.pdbx_seq_one_letter_code
_entity_poly.pdbx_strand_id
1 'polypeptide(L)'
;MLSDLIKTHPDKPTDLPFGRLDKITIQAASGMLRGQPLPIADINFVMNYLRSQRNWFNYDLNMLRYFPVFLPAEDLIWLAQNIFAHALAYINVLNNADLVSDIVLSVTNALIISAKDYDEAQSLLSISHHTDALKGKLEFSVHRKALEAAIIFHQGDRHGAEEMHAGVLATLKEYEADWDIRQVEAMWPLLTKKD
;
A
#
# COMPACT_ATOMS: atom_id res chain seq x y z
N MET A 1 -2.67 49.75 -19.28
CA MET A 1 -3.65 48.76 -19.78
C MET A 1 -3.03 47.37 -19.72
N LEU A 2 -2.96 46.79 -18.53
CA LEU A 2 -2.47 45.42 -18.26
C LEU A 2 -3.41 44.68 -17.30
N SER A 3 -4.57 45.26 -17.02
CA SER A 3 -5.56 44.83 -16.03
C SER A 3 -6.71 44.01 -16.62
N ASP A 4 -6.78 43.87 -17.95
CA ASP A 4 -7.86 43.14 -18.63
C ASP A 4 -7.45 41.76 -19.16
N LEU A 5 -6.20 41.32 -18.92
CA LEU A 5 -5.73 39.97 -19.28
C LEU A 5 -6.00 38.91 -18.20
N ILE A 6 -6.70 39.26 -17.11
CA ILE A 6 -7.05 38.31 -16.03
C ILE A 6 -8.45 37.69 -16.21
N LYS A 7 -9.22 38.10 -17.23
CA LYS A 7 -10.55 37.51 -17.47
C LYS A 7 -10.54 36.59 -18.69
N THR A 8 -11.04 35.39 -18.42
CA THR A 8 -11.44 34.29 -19.32
C THR A 8 -10.35 33.32 -19.76
N HIS A 9 -9.96 32.41 -18.85
CA HIS A 9 -9.81 31.02 -19.26
C HIS A 9 -11.21 30.38 -19.25
N PRO A 10 -11.82 30.13 -20.42
CA PRO A 10 -12.99 29.26 -20.48
C PRO A 10 -12.53 27.81 -20.22
N ASP A 11 -13.40 27.04 -19.58
CA ASP A 11 -13.33 25.58 -19.44
C ASP A 11 -12.38 24.97 -18.40
N LYS A 12 -12.50 25.41 -17.12
CA LYS A 12 -12.31 24.43 -16.03
C LYS A 12 -13.62 23.63 -15.88
N PRO A 13 -13.62 22.30 -16.02
CA PRO A 13 -14.80 21.51 -15.71
C PRO A 13 -15.18 21.78 -14.25
N THR A 14 -16.41 22.23 -14.02
CA THR A 14 -17.00 22.35 -12.69
C THR A 14 -17.16 20.95 -12.10
N ASP A 15 -16.28 20.66 -11.15
CA ASP A 15 -16.36 19.65 -10.10
C ASP A 15 -16.26 18.17 -10.49
N LEU A 16 -15.12 17.80 -11.08
CA LEU A 16 -14.55 16.49 -10.72
C LEU A 16 -13.90 16.62 -9.33
N PRO A 17 -14.09 15.67 -8.40
CA PRO A 17 -13.63 15.78 -7.00
C PRO A 17 -12.10 15.83 -6.84
N PHE A 18 -11.33 15.86 -7.93
CA PHE A 18 -9.88 15.80 -7.98
C PHE A 18 -9.20 16.85 -7.12
N GLY A 19 -9.68 18.11 -7.10
CA GLY A 19 -9.06 19.13 -6.24
C GLY A 19 -9.15 18.82 -4.74
N ARG A 20 -10.23 18.15 -4.32
CA ARG A 20 -10.37 17.68 -2.93
C ARG A 20 -9.57 16.40 -2.71
N LEU A 21 -9.61 15.45 -3.65
CA LEU A 21 -8.82 14.22 -3.58
C LEU A 21 -7.33 14.50 -3.50
N ASP A 22 -6.80 15.40 -4.34
CA ASP A 22 -5.39 15.80 -4.36
C ASP A 22 -4.96 16.38 -3.01
N LYS A 23 -5.79 17.28 -2.43
CA LYS A 23 -5.52 17.85 -1.12
C LYS A 23 -5.47 16.78 -0.04
N ILE A 24 -6.44 15.86 -0.02
CA ILE A 24 -6.48 14.76 0.95
C ILE A 24 -5.28 13.83 0.74
N THR A 25 -4.89 13.56 -0.50
CA THR A 25 -3.73 12.74 -0.85
C THR A 25 -2.43 13.32 -0.33
N ILE A 26 -2.22 14.63 -0.51
CA ILE A 26 -1.05 15.34 0.03
C ILE A 26 -1.04 15.29 1.57
N GLN A 27 -2.22 15.44 2.18
CA GLN A 27 -2.37 15.32 3.63
C GLN A 27 -2.09 13.91 4.13
N ALA A 28 -2.56 12.88 3.42
CA ALA A 28 -2.31 11.47 3.73
C ALA A 28 -0.82 11.15 3.61
N ALA A 29 -0.16 11.55 2.52
CA ALA A 29 1.28 11.36 2.33
C ALA A 29 2.09 12.07 3.44
N SER A 30 1.72 13.30 3.78
CA SER A 30 2.37 14.05 4.87
C SER A 30 2.11 13.43 6.24
N GLY A 31 0.88 12.94 6.46
CA GLY A 31 0.47 12.30 7.70
C GLY A 31 1.20 10.99 7.93
N MET A 32 1.37 10.18 6.88
CA MET A 32 2.10 8.92 6.89
C MET A 32 3.55 9.14 7.31
N LEU A 33 4.22 10.15 6.75
CA LEU A 33 5.60 10.50 7.10
C LEU A 33 5.76 11.04 8.52
N ARG A 34 4.71 11.64 9.09
CA ARG A 34 4.75 12.33 10.40
C ARG A 34 4.04 11.57 11.51
N GLY A 35 3.44 10.41 11.22
CA GLY A 35 2.57 9.70 12.15
C GLY A 35 1.34 10.51 12.58
N GLN A 36 0.84 11.39 11.72
CA GLN A 36 -0.33 12.23 12.01
C GLN A 36 -1.60 11.59 11.43
N PRO A 37 -2.70 11.50 12.20
CA PRO A 37 -3.94 10.92 11.71
C PRO A 37 -4.60 11.83 10.67
N LEU A 38 -5.32 11.21 9.73
CA LEU A 38 -6.15 11.90 8.76
C LEU A 38 -7.58 12.10 9.31
N PRO A 39 -8.27 13.20 9.03
CA PRO A 39 -9.67 13.38 9.44
C PRO A 39 -10.56 12.27 8.88
N ILE A 40 -11.43 11.69 9.73
CA ILE A 40 -12.36 10.62 9.34
C ILE A 40 -13.25 11.02 8.17
N ALA A 41 -13.68 12.28 8.10
CA ALA A 41 -14.48 12.79 6.99
C ALA A 41 -13.76 12.72 5.64
N ASP A 42 -12.42 12.85 5.64
CA ASP A 42 -11.61 12.78 4.44
C ASP A 42 -11.28 11.33 4.07
N ILE A 43 -11.05 10.45 5.05
CA ILE A 43 -10.96 9.00 4.84
C ILE A 43 -12.24 8.49 4.18
N ASN A 44 -13.41 8.81 4.77
CA ASN A 44 -14.71 8.40 4.24
C ASN A 44 -14.97 8.93 2.83
N PHE A 45 -14.55 10.17 2.55
CA PHE A 45 -14.69 10.75 1.22
C PHE A 45 -13.88 9.96 0.17
N VAL A 46 -12.63 9.62 0.48
CA VAL A 46 -11.77 8.85 -0.43
C VAL A 46 -12.30 7.43 -0.62
N MET A 47 -12.70 6.75 0.45
CA MET A 47 -13.25 5.39 0.34
C MET A 47 -14.57 5.36 -0.45
N ASN A 48 -15.45 6.34 -0.26
CA ASN A 48 -16.67 6.46 -1.06
C ASN A 48 -16.37 6.73 -2.53
N TYR A 49 -15.37 7.58 -2.82
CA TYR A 49 -14.90 7.80 -4.19
C TYR A 49 -14.39 6.48 -4.80
N LEU A 50 -13.49 5.76 -4.14
CA LEU A 50 -12.92 4.51 -4.65
C LEU A 50 -14.00 3.43 -4.90
N ARG A 51 -14.98 3.32 -4.00
CA ARG A 51 -16.14 2.41 -4.12
C ARG A 51 -17.06 2.76 -5.28
N SER A 52 -17.16 4.05 -5.63
CA SER A 52 -17.98 4.52 -6.75
C SER A 52 -17.33 4.27 -8.12
N GLN A 53 -16.01 4.04 -8.16
CA GLN A 53 -15.31 3.78 -9.40
C GLN A 53 -15.41 2.29 -9.78
N ARG A 54 -15.83 2.03 -11.03
CA ARG A 54 -15.89 0.66 -11.56
C ARG A 54 -14.51 0.08 -11.86
N ASN A 55 -13.58 0.93 -12.27
CA ASN A 55 -12.19 0.57 -12.53
C ASN A 55 -11.30 1.68 -11.97
N TRP A 56 -10.12 1.33 -11.48
CA TRP A 56 -9.13 2.31 -11.05
C TRP A 56 -8.10 2.56 -12.14
N PHE A 57 -7.84 3.83 -12.40
CA PHE A 57 -6.78 4.24 -13.30
C PHE A 57 -5.50 4.53 -12.52
N ASN A 58 -4.43 4.83 -13.25
CA ASN A 58 -3.13 5.14 -12.65
C ASN A 58 -3.21 6.28 -11.61
N TYR A 59 -4.08 7.26 -11.81
CA TYR A 59 -4.34 8.34 -10.84
C TYR A 59 -4.86 7.78 -9.50
N ASP A 60 -5.88 6.92 -9.54
CA ASP A 60 -6.50 6.36 -8.34
C ASP A 60 -5.51 5.49 -7.57
N LEU A 61 -4.71 4.69 -8.28
CA LEU A 61 -3.65 3.86 -7.69
C LEU A 61 -2.54 4.70 -7.05
N ASN A 62 -2.10 5.77 -7.70
CA ASN A 62 -1.09 6.70 -7.15
C ASN A 62 -1.57 7.40 -5.89
N MET A 63 -2.85 7.75 -5.82
CA MET A 63 -3.47 8.28 -4.61
C MET A 63 -3.50 7.20 -3.53
N LEU A 64 -3.98 6.00 -3.89
CA LEU A 64 -4.33 4.94 -2.95
C LEU A 64 -3.14 4.47 -2.10
N ARG A 65 -1.91 4.47 -2.63
CA ARG A 65 -0.71 4.00 -1.90
C ARG A 65 -0.49 4.66 -0.54
N TYR A 66 -1.05 5.84 -0.29
CA TYR A 66 -0.86 6.59 0.94
C TYR A 66 -1.92 6.35 2.02
N PHE A 67 -3.02 5.66 1.69
CA PHE A 67 -4.16 5.51 2.59
C PHE A 67 -4.12 4.32 3.56
N PRO A 68 -3.51 3.15 3.24
CA PRO A 68 -3.67 1.94 4.05
C PRO A 68 -3.41 2.13 5.55
N VAL A 69 -2.42 2.93 5.94
CA VAL A 69 -2.09 3.20 7.35
C VAL A 69 -3.22 3.86 8.15
N PHE A 70 -4.19 4.50 7.48
CA PHE A 70 -5.31 5.21 8.10
C PHE A 70 -6.62 4.41 8.08
N LEU A 71 -6.67 3.29 7.37
CA LEU A 71 -7.92 2.57 7.13
C LEU A 71 -8.20 1.54 8.24
N PRO A 72 -9.48 1.35 8.62
CA PRO A 72 -9.86 0.23 9.45
C PRO A 72 -9.69 -1.11 8.69
N ALA A 73 -9.63 -2.22 9.43
CA ALA A 73 -9.45 -3.56 8.88
C ALA A 73 -10.44 -3.90 7.75
N GLU A 74 -11.72 -3.56 7.93
CA GLU A 74 -12.77 -3.80 6.93
C GLU A 74 -12.48 -3.11 5.58
N ASP A 75 -12.02 -1.85 5.63
CA ASP A 75 -11.67 -1.10 4.42
C ASP A 75 -10.41 -1.65 3.76
N LEU A 76 -9.43 -2.11 4.55
CA LEU A 76 -8.21 -2.77 4.08
C LEU A 76 -8.52 -4.07 3.33
N ILE A 77 -9.38 -4.90 3.91
CA ILE A 77 -9.87 -6.15 3.31
C ILE A 77 -10.54 -5.87 1.98
N TRP A 78 -11.50 -4.94 1.98
CA TRP A 78 -12.24 -4.58 0.78
C TRP A 78 -11.29 -4.07 -0.33
N LEU A 79 -10.32 -3.25 0.04
CA LEU A 79 -9.32 -2.71 -0.88
C LEU A 79 -8.49 -3.83 -1.51
N ALA A 80 -7.95 -4.72 -0.67
CA ALA A 80 -7.19 -5.88 -1.08
C ALA A 80 -7.96 -6.73 -2.12
N GLN A 81 -9.19 -7.11 -1.78
CA GLN A 81 -10.04 -7.93 -2.66
C GLN A 81 -10.29 -7.25 -4.00
N ASN A 82 -10.53 -5.93 -4.01
CA ASN A 82 -10.75 -5.19 -5.24
C ASN A 82 -9.49 -5.13 -6.12
N ILE A 83 -8.31 -4.89 -5.52
CA ILE A 83 -7.03 -4.92 -6.22
C ILE A 83 -6.81 -6.27 -6.90
N PHE A 84 -7.02 -7.37 -6.17
CA PHE A 84 -6.79 -8.70 -6.70
C PHE A 84 -7.80 -9.10 -7.77
N ALA A 85 -9.08 -8.70 -7.64
CA ALA A 85 -10.09 -8.92 -8.67
C ALA A 85 -9.73 -8.27 -10.02
N HIS A 86 -8.99 -7.16 -9.98
CA HIS A 86 -8.58 -6.40 -11.17
C HIS A 86 -7.07 -6.45 -11.45
N ALA A 87 -6.33 -7.32 -10.75
CA ALA A 87 -4.87 -7.36 -10.77
C ALA A 87 -4.31 -7.48 -12.19
N LEU A 88 -4.87 -8.39 -13.01
CA LEU A 88 -4.44 -8.57 -14.41
C LEU A 88 -4.62 -7.31 -15.26
N ALA A 89 -5.67 -6.52 -15.03
CA ALA A 89 -5.91 -5.28 -15.76
C ALA A 89 -4.90 -4.19 -15.39
N TYR A 90 -4.49 -4.14 -14.12
CA TYR A 90 -3.49 -3.19 -13.65
C TYR A 90 -2.09 -3.60 -14.07
N ILE A 91 -1.74 -4.88 -13.92
CA ILE A 91 -0.43 -5.43 -14.20
C ILE A 91 0.02 -5.26 -15.66
N ASN A 92 -0.90 -5.32 -16.62
CA ASN A 92 -0.59 -5.16 -18.04
C ASN A 92 -0.11 -3.74 -18.39
N VAL A 93 -0.23 -2.79 -17.47
CA VAL A 93 0.37 -1.46 -17.56
C VAL A 93 1.52 -1.40 -16.57
N LEU A 94 2.77 -1.41 -17.05
CA LEU A 94 3.97 -1.60 -16.22
C LEU A 94 4.01 -0.69 -14.98
N ASN A 95 3.67 0.60 -15.14
CA ASN A 95 3.63 1.57 -14.03
C ASN A 95 2.56 1.25 -12.95
N ASN A 96 1.47 0.58 -13.32
CA ASN A 96 0.43 0.18 -12.37
C ASN A 96 0.83 -1.08 -11.61
N ALA A 97 1.66 -1.95 -12.20
CA ALA A 97 2.13 -3.14 -11.53
C ALA A 97 2.97 -2.79 -10.29
N ASP A 98 3.78 -1.73 -10.34
CA ASP A 98 4.59 -1.27 -9.19
C ASP A 98 3.68 -0.69 -8.10
N LEU A 99 2.72 0.15 -8.51
CA LEU A 99 1.74 0.71 -7.56
C LEU A 99 0.92 -0.38 -6.87
N VAL A 100 0.48 -1.40 -7.61
CA VAL A 100 -0.25 -2.53 -7.03
C VAL A 100 0.61 -3.30 -6.04
N SER A 101 1.89 -3.58 -6.36
CA SER A 101 2.83 -4.18 -5.42
C SER A 101 2.92 -3.38 -4.12
N ASP A 102 3.14 -2.06 -4.22
CA ASP A 102 3.27 -1.17 -3.07
C ASP A 102 2.00 -1.13 -2.22
N ILE A 103 0.83 -1.05 -2.86
CA ILE A 103 -0.45 -1.01 -2.15
C ILE A 103 -0.68 -2.34 -1.43
N VAL A 104 -0.44 -3.48 -2.07
CA VAL A 104 -0.61 -4.80 -1.43
C VAL A 104 0.31 -4.95 -0.21
N LEU A 105 1.58 -4.58 -0.32
CA LEU A 105 2.51 -4.60 0.81
C LEU A 105 2.07 -3.64 1.92
N SER A 106 1.60 -2.44 1.56
CA SER A 106 1.13 -1.43 2.52
C SER A 106 -0.15 -1.86 3.25
N VAL A 107 -1.09 -2.50 2.56
CA VAL A 107 -2.28 -3.10 3.16
C VAL A 107 -1.89 -4.21 4.13
N THR A 108 -1.00 -5.12 3.70
CA THR A 108 -0.54 -6.22 4.54
C THR A 108 0.16 -5.70 5.80
N ASN A 109 1.03 -4.69 5.66
CA ASN A 109 1.66 -4.00 6.79
C ASN A 109 0.62 -3.45 7.76
N ALA A 110 -0.40 -2.75 7.26
CA ALA A 110 -1.46 -2.17 8.10
C ALA A 110 -2.29 -3.26 8.80
N LEU A 111 -2.56 -4.39 8.13
CA LEU A 111 -3.24 -5.54 8.73
C LEU A 111 -2.43 -6.14 9.89
N ILE A 112 -1.11 -6.28 9.74
CA ILE A 112 -0.22 -6.84 10.77
C ILE A 112 -0.03 -5.85 11.94
N ILE A 113 0.33 -4.60 11.64
CA ILE A 113 0.78 -3.62 12.64
C ILE A 113 -0.41 -2.99 13.36
N SER A 114 -1.41 -2.52 12.61
CA SER A 114 -2.49 -1.70 13.13
C SER A 114 -3.72 -2.52 13.46
N ALA A 115 -4.18 -3.37 12.53
CA ALA A 115 -5.40 -4.15 12.72
C ALA A 115 -5.17 -5.43 13.55
N LYS A 116 -3.95 -5.96 13.56
CA LYS A 116 -3.57 -7.25 14.15
C LYS A 116 -4.39 -8.42 13.58
N ASP A 117 -4.74 -8.31 12.30
CA ASP A 117 -5.49 -9.33 11.57
C ASP A 117 -4.53 -10.17 10.73
N TYR A 118 -3.88 -11.12 11.42
CA TYR A 118 -2.82 -11.95 10.83
C TYR A 118 -3.35 -12.99 9.85
N ASP A 119 -4.58 -13.47 10.06
CA ASP A 119 -5.22 -14.44 9.18
C ASP A 119 -5.54 -13.82 7.82
N GLU A 120 -6.08 -12.60 7.82
CA GLU A 120 -6.33 -11.87 6.58
C GLU A 120 -5.03 -11.47 5.89
N ALA A 121 -4.05 -10.98 6.65
CA ALA A 121 -2.73 -10.69 6.09
C ALA A 121 -2.13 -11.94 5.42
N GLN A 122 -2.24 -13.11 6.05
CA GLN A 122 -1.76 -14.37 5.48
C GLN A 122 -2.52 -14.75 4.19
N SER A 123 -3.86 -14.63 4.20
CA SER A 123 -4.71 -14.85 3.03
C SER A 123 -4.26 -13.99 1.85
N LEU A 124 -4.00 -12.70 2.11
CA LEU A 124 -3.55 -11.74 1.10
C LEU A 124 -2.21 -12.13 0.48
N LEU A 125 -1.24 -12.49 1.32
CA LEU A 125 0.07 -12.95 0.85
C LEU A 125 -0.04 -14.26 0.07
N SER A 126 -0.92 -15.17 0.47
CA SER A 126 -1.21 -16.40 -0.26
C SER A 126 -1.78 -16.13 -1.66
N ILE A 127 -2.69 -15.17 -1.83
CA ILE A 127 -3.21 -14.78 -3.15
C ILE A 127 -2.07 -14.23 -4.03
N SER A 128 -1.17 -13.43 -3.45
CA SER A 128 -0.04 -12.85 -4.19
C SER A 128 0.91 -13.88 -4.80
N HIS A 129 1.05 -15.08 -4.20
CA HIS A 129 1.85 -16.19 -4.78
C HIS A 129 1.33 -16.66 -6.14
N HIS A 130 0.04 -16.49 -6.39
CA HIS A 130 -0.65 -16.95 -7.59
C HIS A 130 -0.78 -15.84 -8.65
N THR A 131 -0.25 -14.64 -8.37
CA THR A 131 -0.29 -13.50 -9.29
C THR A 131 1.07 -13.35 -9.96
N ASP A 132 1.22 -13.90 -11.17
CA ASP A 132 2.52 -14.03 -11.85
C ASP A 132 3.32 -12.74 -11.94
N ALA A 133 2.65 -11.62 -12.19
CA ALA A 133 3.34 -10.33 -12.31
C ALA A 133 3.80 -9.72 -10.99
N LEU A 134 3.21 -10.12 -9.85
CA LEU A 134 3.74 -9.75 -8.54
C LEU A 134 4.87 -10.70 -8.15
N LYS A 135 4.67 -12.01 -8.36
CA LYS A 135 5.66 -13.05 -8.09
C LYS A 135 6.96 -12.85 -8.88
N GLY A 136 6.87 -12.37 -10.12
CA GLY A 136 8.04 -12.11 -10.96
C GLY A 136 8.92 -10.95 -10.49
N LYS A 137 8.45 -10.14 -9.54
CA LYS A 137 9.20 -9.00 -9.00
C LYS A 137 9.97 -9.42 -7.76
N LEU A 138 11.30 -9.30 -7.84
CA LEU A 138 12.20 -9.65 -6.75
C LEU A 138 11.92 -8.81 -5.50
N GLU A 139 11.84 -7.48 -5.65
CA GLU A 139 11.53 -6.53 -4.57
C GLU A 139 10.25 -6.95 -3.83
N PHE A 140 9.13 -7.08 -4.55
CA PHE A 140 7.86 -7.52 -3.95
C PHE A 140 7.98 -8.87 -3.23
N SER A 141 8.64 -9.84 -3.87
CA SER A 141 8.78 -11.20 -3.31
C SER A 141 9.57 -11.21 -2.01
N VAL A 142 10.60 -10.39 -1.91
CA VAL A 142 11.43 -10.27 -0.72
C VAL A 142 10.67 -9.60 0.42
N HIS A 143 10.05 -8.44 0.16
CA HIS A 143 9.25 -7.73 1.17
C HIS A 143 8.10 -8.60 1.67
N ARG A 144 7.40 -9.30 0.77
CA ARG A 144 6.39 -10.27 1.15
C ARG A 144 6.93 -11.36 2.06
N LYS A 145 8.11 -11.93 1.78
CA LYS A 145 8.70 -12.97 2.63
C LYS A 145 9.01 -12.44 4.04
N ALA A 146 9.43 -11.18 4.17
CA ALA A 146 9.58 -10.55 5.47
C ALA A 146 8.22 -10.41 6.22
N LEU A 147 7.12 -10.16 5.50
CA LEU A 147 5.77 -10.10 6.08
C LEU A 147 5.26 -11.49 6.50
N GLU A 148 5.52 -12.52 5.70
CA GLU A 148 5.22 -13.92 6.09
C GLU A 148 5.99 -14.30 7.37
N ALA A 149 7.26 -13.91 7.47
CA ALA A 149 8.05 -14.12 8.69
C ALA A 149 7.41 -13.41 9.91
N ALA A 150 6.91 -12.18 9.74
CA ALA A 150 6.22 -11.46 10.80
C ALA A 150 4.93 -12.15 11.26
N ILE A 151 4.17 -12.76 10.33
CA ILE A 151 2.98 -13.54 10.68
C ILE A 151 3.37 -14.77 11.51
N ILE A 152 4.40 -15.50 11.10
CA ILE A 152 4.93 -16.67 11.84
C ILE A 152 5.35 -16.26 13.27
N PHE A 153 5.96 -15.09 13.43
CA PHE A 153 6.32 -14.55 14.74
C PHE A 153 5.10 -14.40 15.67
N HIS A 154 4.00 -13.82 15.15
CA HIS A 154 2.76 -13.63 15.91
C HIS A 154 1.96 -14.91 16.14
N GLN A 155 2.18 -15.93 15.31
CA GLN A 155 1.65 -17.28 15.53
C GLN A 155 2.42 -18.07 16.61
N GLY A 156 3.52 -17.52 17.13
CA GLY A 156 4.26 -18.07 18.27
C GLY A 156 5.58 -18.75 17.91
N ASP A 157 5.90 -18.92 16.63
CA ASP A 157 7.18 -19.47 16.18
C ASP A 157 8.20 -18.37 15.91
N ARG A 158 8.72 -17.80 17.00
CA ARG A 158 9.73 -16.73 16.93
C ARG A 158 11.01 -17.17 16.21
N HIS A 159 11.44 -18.41 16.42
CA HIS A 159 12.69 -18.89 15.83
C HIS A 159 12.56 -19.03 14.31
N GLY A 160 11.50 -19.68 13.84
CA GLY A 160 11.24 -19.81 12.40
C GLY A 160 11.06 -18.46 11.71
N ALA A 161 10.43 -17.50 12.38
CA ALA A 161 10.31 -16.13 11.90
C ALA A 161 11.67 -15.42 11.76
N GLU A 162 12.52 -15.48 12.79
CA GLU A 162 13.85 -14.87 12.77
C GLU A 162 14.77 -15.53 11.74
N GLU A 163 14.71 -16.85 11.57
CA GLU A 163 15.43 -17.57 10.51
C GLU A 163 14.99 -17.13 9.12
N MET A 164 13.68 -17.04 8.87
CA MET A 164 13.14 -16.59 7.59
C MET A 164 13.55 -15.14 7.28
N HIS A 165 13.47 -14.25 8.26
CA HIS A 165 13.91 -12.86 8.13
C HIS A 165 15.42 -12.75 7.86
N ALA A 166 16.24 -13.54 8.57
CA ALA A 166 17.69 -13.59 8.33
C ALA A 166 18.01 -14.11 6.91
N GLY A 167 17.27 -15.12 6.43
CA GLY A 167 17.37 -15.62 5.07
C GLY A 167 17.08 -14.55 4.02
N VAL A 168 16.02 -13.76 4.23
CA VAL A 168 15.70 -12.59 3.39
C VAL A 168 16.87 -11.60 3.34
N LEU A 169 17.41 -11.20 4.49
CA LEU A 169 18.53 -10.26 4.55
C LEU A 169 19.81 -10.82 3.90
N ALA A 170 20.07 -12.11 4.05
CA ALA A 170 21.19 -12.78 3.40
C ALA A 170 21.06 -12.72 1.88
N THR A 171 19.88 -13.05 1.33
CA THR A 171 19.60 -12.93 -0.11
C THR A 171 19.79 -11.51 -0.61
N LEU A 172 19.23 -10.50 0.07
CA LEU A 172 19.38 -9.10 -0.34
C LEU A 172 20.85 -8.64 -0.34
N LYS A 173 21.66 -9.10 0.62
CA LYS A 173 23.10 -8.83 0.69
C LYS A 173 23.85 -9.43 -0.49
N GLU A 174 23.50 -10.64 -0.93
CA GLU A 174 24.10 -11.27 -2.11
C GLU A 174 23.84 -10.48 -3.41
N TYR A 175 22.70 -9.78 -3.47
CA TYR A 175 22.33 -8.93 -4.60
C TYR A 175 22.75 -7.45 -4.44
N GLU A 176 23.48 -7.10 -3.38
CA GLU A 176 23.87 -5.72 -3.06
C GLU A 176 22.68 -4.73 -3.03
N ALA A 177 21.51 -5.22 -2.60
CA ALA A 177 20.25 -4.48 -2.57
C ALA A 177 20.13 -3.59 -1.31
N ASP A 178 21.06 -2.65 -1.14
CA ASP A 178 21.21 -1.82 0.07
C ASP A 178 19.94 -1.07 0.49
N TRP A 179 19.12 -0.66 -0.48
CA TRP A 179 17.87 0.05 -0.19
C TRP A 179 16.83 -0.88 0.44
N ASP A 180 16.63 -2.07 -0.13
CA ASP A 180 15.71 -3.08 0.40
C ASP A 180 16.15 -3.60 1.76
N ILE A 181 17.47 -3.78 1.97
CA ILE A 181 18.02 -4.16 3.28
C ILE A 181 17.57 -3.15 4.33
N ARG A 182 17.78 -1.85 4.10
CA ARG A 182 17.37 -0.80 5.04
C ARG A 182 15.87 -0.82 5.30
N GLN A 183 15.06 -1.05 4.28
CA GLN A 183 13.61 -1.09 4.43
C GLN A 183 13.16 -2.30 5.27
N VAL A 184 13.67 -3.50 4.97
CA VAL A 184 13.35 -4.73 5.71
C VAL A 184 13.79 -4.60 7.17
N GLU A 185 15.03 -4.14 7.41
CA GLU A 185 15.57 -3.96 8.77
C GLU A 185 14.78 -2.92 9.56
N ALA A 186 14.36 -1.81 8.93
CA ALA A 186 13.57 -0.78 9.60
C ALA A 186 12.14 -1.23 9.92
N MET A 187 11.55 -2.07 9.07
CA MET A 187 10.18 -2.54 9.22
C MET A 187 10.06 -3.67 10.25
N TRP A 188 11.07 -4.52 10.38
CA TRP A 188 11.02 -5.71 11.24
C TRP A 188 10.62 -5.42 12.70
N PRO A 189 11.18 -4.41 13.41
CA PRO A 189 10.77 -4.09 14.77
C PRO A 189 9.32 -3.59 14.87
N LEU A 190 8.79 -2.97 13.83
CA LEU A 190 7.40 -2.52 13.78
C LEU A 190 6.45 -3.71 13.61
N LEU A 191 6.83 -4.64 12.73
CA LEU A 191 6.07 -5.85 12.45
C LEU A 191 6.08 -6.86 13.61
N THR A 192 7.11 -6.89 14.43
CA THR A 192 7.29 -7.90 15.50
C THR A 192 7.20 -7.34 16.91
N LYS A 193 6.69 -6.12 17.07
CA LYS A 193 6.44 -5.54 18.39
C LYS A 193 5.35 -6.33 19.11
N LYS A 194 5.66 -6.87 20.30
CA LYS A 194 4.66 -7.42 21.22
C LYS A 194 4.01 -6.28 22.02
N ASP A 195 2.72 -6.45 22.33
CA ASP A 195 2.02 -5.60 23.29
C ASP A 195 2.56 -5.77 24.72
#